data_AF-A0A4Q2XZ41-F1
#
_entry.id   AF-A0A4Q2XZ41-F1
#
_cell.length_a   1.000
_cell.length_b   1.000
_cell.length_c   1.000
_cell.angle_alpha   90.00
_cell.angle_beta   90.00
_cell.angle_gamma   90.00
#
_symmetry.space_group_name_H-M   'P 1'
#
loop_
_entity.id
_entity.type
_entity.pdbx_description
1 polymer ?
#
loop_
_entity_poly.entity_id
_entity_poly.type
_entity_poly.pdbx_seq_one_letter_code
_entity_poly.pdbx_strand_id
1 'polypeptide(L)'
;MNPATPNKRILSGMRSTNPRLHIGNYEGALRNWVELQNQGYDVFCMVADLHALTTMVEQAGEVSANAREVARDYVAAGIDPTLSPIFIQSHVPEHSEAHVLFSMMTPLGWLERTPTYKEKKDDSGGAEREAYGLLGYPVLQTVDILLY
;
A
#
# COMPACT_ATOMS: atom_id res chain seq x y z
N MET A 1 31.09 12.98 -18.55
CA MET A 1 30.35 12.46 -17.37
C MET A 1 29.37 11.45 -17.91
N ASN A 2 29.44 10.18 -17.48
CA ASN A 2 28.43 9.19 -17.87
C ASN A 2 27.10 9.63 -17.25
N PRO A 3 25.99 9.71 -18.00
CA PRO A 3 24.68 9.84 -17.37
C PRO A 3 24.51 8.59 -16.51
N ALA A 4 24.35 8.77 -15.19
CA ALA A 4 24.03 7.66 -14.31
C ALA A 4 22.79 6.97 -14.90
N THR A 5 22.89 5.66 -15.16
CA THR A 5 21.71 4.84 -15.45
C THR A 5 20.68 5.13 -14.35
N PRO A 6 19.44 5.53 -14.70
CA PRO A 6 18.45 5.83 -13.68
C PRO A 6 18.29 4.60 -12.80
N ASN A 7 18.47 4.77 -11.48
CA ASN A 7 18.19 3.73 -10.51
C ASN A 7 16.75 3.26 -10.74
N LYS A 8 16.53 1.94 -10.71
CA LYS A 8 15.18 1.41 -10.86
C LYS A 8 14.38 1.80 -9.61
N ARG A 9 13.22 2.41 -9.82
CA ARG A 9 12.29 2.76 -8.73
C ARG A 9 11.49 1.55 -8.31
N ILE A 10 11.30 1.41 -7.01
CA ILE A 10 10.53 0.33 -6.40
C ILE A 10 9.55 0.98 -5.43
N LEU A 11 8.25 0.81 -5.66
CA LEU A 11 7.25 1.09 -4.64
C LEU A 11 6.92 -0.21 -3.90
N SER A 12 6.91 -0.15 -2.58
CA SER A 12 6.45 -1.25 -1.74
C SER A 12 5.75 -0.70 -0.50
N GLY A 13 4.80 -1.46 0.03
CA GLY A 13 4.04 -0.99 1.19
C GLY A 13 3.26 -2.07 1.89
N MET A 14 2.83 -1.77 3.11
CA MET A 14 1.95 -2.63 3.92
C MET A 14 0.76 -1.82 4.43
N ARG A 15 -0.38 -2.49 4.55
CA ARG A 15 -1.57 -1.90 5.17
C ARG A 15 -1.37 -1.75 6.67
N SER A 16 -1.85 -0.66 7.24
CA SER A 16 -1.82 -0.39 8.68
C SER A 16 -2.98 -1.06 9.43
N THR A 17 -3.21 -2.36 9.18
CA THR A 17 -4.33 -3.07 9.80
C THR A 17 -4.10 -3.45 11.26
N ASN A 18 -2.84 -3.46 11.69
CA ASN A 18 -2.43 -3.72 13.06
C ASN A 18 -1.40 -2.67 13.47
N PRO A 19 -1.29 -2.38 14.77
CA PRO A 19 -0.32 -1.40 15.27
C PRO A 19 1.12 -1.92 15.26
N ARG A 20 1.36 -3.20 15.00
CA ARG A 20 2.71 -3.79 15.04
C ARG A 20 2.88 -4.80 13.93
N LEU A 21 4.03 -4.72 13.27
CA LEU A 21 4.51 -5.76 12.38
C LEU A 21 5.15 -6.89 13.21
N HIS A 22 5.09 -8.09 12.70
CA HIS A 22 5.69 -9.28 13.31
C HIS A 22 6.78 -9.87 12.43
N ILE A 23 7.49 -10.88 12.92
CA ILE A 23 8.61 -11.52 12.20
C ILE A 23 8.28 -11.97 10.77
N GLY A 24 7.03 -12.40 10.52
CA GLY A 24 6.59 -12.73 9.16
C GLY A 24 6.62 -11.56 8.18
N ASN A 25 6.34 -10.32 8.63
CA ASN A 25 6.45 -9.12 7.80
C ASN A 25 7.91 -8.78 7.54
N TYR A 26 8.77 -9.00 8.55
CA TYR A 26 10.19 -8.72 8.44
C TYR A 26 10.87 -9.66 7.43
N GLU A 27 10.74 -10.97 7.63
CA GLU A 27 11.31 -11.99 6.73
C GLU A 27 10.64 -11.99 5.36
N GLY A 28 9.33 -11.72 5.30
CA GLY A 28 8.58 -11.76 4.05
C GLY A 28 8.77 -10.55 3.15
N ALA A 29 9.22 -9.41 3.68
CA ALA A 29 9.32 -8.17 2.90
C ALA A 29 10.40 -7.20 3.38
N LEU A 30 10.38 -6.76 4.65
CA LEU A 30 11.23 -5.64 5.09
C LEU A 30 12.73 -5.93 4.92
N ARG A 31 13.17 -7.15 5.22
CA ARG A 31 14.58 -7.54 5.01
C ARG A 31 15.01 -7.32 3.56
N ASN A 32 14.18 -7.72 2.60
CA ASN A 32 14.45 -7.52 1.18
C ASN A 32 14.43 -6.02 0.80
N TRP A 33 13.53 -5.22 1.38
CA TRP A 33 13.53 -3.77 1.15
C TRP A 33 14.83 -3.12 1.64
N VAL A 34 15.32 -3.55 2.80
CA VAL A 34 16.61 -3.09 3.37
C VAL A 34 17.78 -3.48 2.48
N GLU A 35 17.77 -4.69 1.93
CA GLU A 35 18.80 -5.13 0.97
C GLU A 35 18.76 -4.30 -0.32
N LEU A 36 17.57 -4.01 -0.85
CA LEU A 36 17.39 -3.24 -2.08
C LEU A 36 17.86 -1.79 -1.93
N GLN A 37 17.51 -1.09 -0.84
CA GLN A 37 18.01 0.28 -0.63
C GLN A 37 19.54 0.31 -0.54
N ASN A 38 20.16 -0.70 0.08
CA ASN A 38 21.62 -0.80 0.24
C ASN A 38 22.34 -1.14 -1.07
N GLN A 39 21.63 -1.76 -2.02
CA GLN A 39 22.11 -1.97 -3.38
C GLN A 39 21.98 -0.71 -4.26
N GLY A 40 21.40 0.38 -3.74
CA GLY A 40 21.24 1.65 -4.45
C GLY A 40 19.96 1.74 -5.28
N TYR A 41 18.94 0.92 -5.01
CA TYR A 41 17.61 1.12 -5.62
C TYR A 41 16.88 2.29 -4.95
N ASP A 42 16.07 3.01 -5.74
CA ASP A 42 15.20 4.06 -5.22
C ASP A 42 13.93 3.39 -4.65
N VAL A 43 13.96 3.03 -3.36
CA VAL A 43 12.86 2.31 -2.70
C VAL A 43 11.92 3.28 -2.00
N PHE A 44 10.66 3.30 -2.41
CA PHE A 44 9.58 4.06 -1.80
C PHE A 44 8.79 3.13 -0.88
N CYS A 45 8.77 3.45 0.42
CA CYS A 45 8.13 2.64 1.46
C CYS A 45 6.82 3.29 1.91
N MET A 46 5.70 2.77 1.41
CA MET A 46 4.36 3.28 1.68
C MET A 46 3.70 2.55 2.86
N VAL A 47 3.15 3.30 3.80
CA VAL A 47 2.15 2.80 4.75
C VAL A 47 0.76 3.01 4.15
N ALA A 48 0.12 1.92 3.71
CA ALA A 48 -1.10 1.92 2.91
C ALA A 48 -2.36 2.02 3.79
N ASP A 49 -2.59 3.18 4.40
CA ASP A 49 -3.67 3.39 5.36
C ASP A 49 -5.06 3.54 4.71
N LEU A 50 -5.17 4.12 3.50
CA LEU A 50 -6.43 4.11 2.75
C LEU A 50 -6.84 2.68 2.36
N HIS A 51 -5.88 1.83 1.99
CA HIS A 51 -6.12 0.39 1.76
C HIS A 51 -6.53 -0.38 3.01
N ALA A 52 -6.14 0.08 4.22
CA ALA A 52 -6.60 -0.54 5.45
C ALA A 52 -8.11 -0.32 5.65
N LEU A 53 -8.62 0.86 5.29
CA LEU A 53 -10.03 1.21 5.40
C LEU A 53 -10.96 0.32 4.56
N THR A 54 -10.48 -0.34 3.51
CA THR A 54 -11.32 -1.25 2.70
C THR A 54 -11.83 -2.46 3.51
N THR A 55 -11.20 -2.76 4.65
CA THR A 55 -11.60 -3.85 5.56
C THR A 55 -11.76 -3.43 7.02
N MET A 56 -11.39 -2.20 7.39
CA MET A 56 -11.41 -1.71 8.78
C MET A 56 -12.32 -0.51 9.00
N VAL A 57 -13.40 -0.39 8.22
CA VAL A 57 -14.33 0.76 8.32
C VAL A 57 -14.85 0.94 9.75
N GLU A 58 -15.18 -0.15 10.44
CA GLU A 58 -15.70 -0.12 11.82
C GLU A 58 -14.65 0.34 12.85
N GLN A 59 -13.35 0.17 12.56
CA GLN A 59 -12.23 0.58 13.40
C GLN A 59 -11.41 1.70 12.74
N ALA A 60 -12.02 2.53 11.89
CA ALA A 60 -11.34 3.57 11.13
C ALA A 60 -10.53 4.54 12.01
N GLY A 61 -10.97 4.76 13.26
CA GLY A 61 -10.26 5.59 14.24
C GLY A 61 -8.88 5.04 14.64
N GLU A 62 -8.64 3.75 14.48
CA GLU A 62 -7.35 3.11 14.80
C GLU A 62 -6.35 3.19 13.65
N VAL A 63 -6.83 3.27 12.40
CA VAL A 63 -6.01 3.20 11.18
C VAL A 63 -4.89 4.25 11.17
N SER A 64 -5.20 5.48 11.60
CA SER A 64 -4.22 6.57 11.67
C SER A 64 -3.14 6.31 12.73
N ALA A 65 -3.52 5.78 13.89
CA ALA A 65 -2.57 5.42 14.94
C ALA A 65 -1.67 4.25 14.49
N ASN A 66 -2.28 3.21 13.91
CA ASN A 66 -1.56 2.06 13.36
C ASN A 66 -0.57 2.48 12.26
N ALA A 67 -0.93 3.44 11.41
CA ALA A 67 -0.06 3.90 10.34
C ALA A 67 1.26 4.49 10.88
N ARG A 68 1.19 5.22 11.99
CA ARG A 68 2.38 5.78 12.64
C ARG A 68 3.25 4.70 13.27
N GLU A 69 2.66 3.68 13.88
CA GLU A 69 3.42 2.57 14.45
C GLU A 69 4.07 1.70 13.36
N VAL A 70 3.36 1.41 12.26
CA VAL A 70 3.94 0.69 11.11
C VAL A 70 5.11 1.47 10.49
N ALA A 71 5.01 2.79 10.36
CA ALA A 71 6.13 3.62 9.89
C ALA A 71 7.35 3.54 10.84
N ARG A 72 7.12 3.46 12.15
CA ARG A 72 8.21 3.24 13.13
C ARG A 72 8.84 1.86 12.96
N ASP A 73 8.03 0.84 12.74
CA ASP A 73 8.52 -0.52 12.52
C ASP A 73 9.38 -0.63 11.25
N TYR A 74 9.06 0.14 10.19
CA TYR A 74 9.91 0.21 8.99
C TYR A 74 11.32 0.75 9.33
N VAL A 75 11.40 1.85 10.09
CA VAL A 75 12.68 2.41 10.53
C VAL A 75 13.41 1.44 11.47
N ALA A 76 12.69 0.84 12.43
CA ALA A 76 13.27 -0.12 13.37
C ALA A 76 13.80 -1.39 12.68
N ALA A 77 13.19 -1.80 11.56
CA ALA A 77 13.64 -2.90 10.73
C ALA A 77 14.89 -2.57 9.89
N GLY A 78 15.30 -1.31 9.81
CA GLY A 78 16.52 -0.86 9.11
C GLY A 78 16.27 -0.09 7.82
N ILE A 79 15.04 0.32 7.50
CA ILE A 79 14.80 1.27 6.41
C ILE A 79 15.37 2.63 6.83
N ASP A 80 16.30 3.17 6.03
CA ASP A 80 16.90 4.48 6.29
C ASP A 80 16.11 5.55 5.52
N PRO A 81 15.40 6.47 6.21
CA PRO A 81 14.61 7.51 5.55
C PRO A 81 15.43 8.48 4.67
N THR A 82 16.76 8.52 4.85
CA THR A 82 17.66 9.33 4.03
C THR A 82 17.98 8.68 2.69
N LEU A 83 17.80 7.37 2.57
CA LEU A 83 17.98 6.59 1.35
C LEU A 83 16.63 6.25 0.69
N SER A 84 15.63 5.89 1.50
CA SER A 84 14.33 5.39 1.06
C SER A 84 13.20 6.17 1.72
N PRO A 85 12.42 6.97 0.99
CA PRO A 85 11.32 7.72 1.58
C PRO A 85 10.27 6.79 2.19
N ILE A 86 9.93 7.03 3.46
CA ILE A 86 8.79 6.42 4.14
C ILE A 86 7.65 7.43 4.19
N PHE A 87 6.47 7.04 3.74
CA PHE A 87 5.30 7.94 3.73
C PHE A 87 4.00 7.20 4.04
N ILE A 88 3.01 7.94 4.52
CA ILE A 88 1.65 7.45 4.76
C ILE A 88 0.80 7.83 3.55
N GLN A 89 0.08 6.86 2.98
CA GLN A 89 -0.67 7.03 1.74
C GLN A 89 -1.66 8.20 1.80
N SER A 90 -2.45 8.31 2.87
CA SER A 90 -3.42 9.41 3.04
C SER A 90 -2.79 10.80 3.20
N HIS A 91 -1.49 10.90 3.50
CA HIS A 91 -0.80 12.18 3.59
C HIS A 91 -0.40 12.75 2.21
N VAL A 92 -0.56 11.96 1.14
CA VAL A 92 -0.29 12.35 -0.24
C VAL A 92 -1.63 12.39 -0.98
N PRO A 93 -2.33 13.56 -0.99
CA PRO A 93 -3.70 13.66 -1.48
C PRO A 93 -3.85 13.25 -2.96
N GLU A 94 -2.79 13.34 -3.74
CA GLU A 94 -2.73 12.95 -5.15
C GLU A 94 -3.13 11.48 -5.38
N HIS A 95 -2.88 10.59 -4.40
CA HIS A 95 -3.36 9.20 -4.48
C HIS A 95 -4.87 9.12 -4.56
N SER A 96 -5.57 9.92 -3.74
CA SER A 96 -7.04 9.93 -3.70
C SER A 96 -7.61 10.64 -4.92
N GLU A 97 -7.01 11.76 -5.34
CA GLU A 97 -7.45 12.50 -6.52
C GLU A 97 -7.28 11.68 -7.81
N ALA A 98 -6.10 11.09 -8.01
CA ALA A 98 -5.85 10.25 -9.18
C ALA A 98 -6.69 8.96 -9.15
N HIS A 99 -7.00 8.40 -7.97
CA HIS A 99 -7.93 7.29 -7.86
C HIS A 99 -9.32 7.63 -8.42
N VAL A 100 -9.85 8.83 -8.11
CA VAL A 100 -11.12 9.30 -8.70
C VAL A 100 -11.02 9.34 -10.22
N LEU A 101 -9.96 9.92 -10.79
CA LEU A 101 -9.78 9.97 -12.26
C LEU A 101 -9.69 8.58 -12.89
N PHE A 102 -8.93 7.67 -12.28
CA PHE A 102 -8.76 6.30 -12.78
C PHE A 102 -10.06 5.48 -12.68
N SER A 103 -10.87 5.74 -11.66
CA SER A 103 -12.18 5.10 -11.49
C SER A 103 -13.12 5.36 -12.66
N MET A 104 -13.02 6.53 -13.31
CA MET A 104 -13.86 6.91 -14.46
C MET A 104 -13.53 6.13 -15.73
N MET A 105 -12.33 5.55 -15.81
CA MET A 105 -11.84 4.84 -16.99
C MET A 105 -11.72 3.33 -16.77
N THR A 106 -12.00 2.83 -15.56
CA THR A 106 -11.83 1.41 -15.22
C THR A 106 -13.17 0.66 -15.32
N PRO A 107 -13.32 -0.31 -16.24
CA PRO A 107 -14.54 -1.09 -16.35
C PRO A 107 -14.78 -1.98 -15.13
N LEU A 108 -16.01 -2.00 -14.61
CA LEU A 108 -16.38 -2.82 -13.43
C LEU A 108 -16.06 -4.31 -13.63
N GLY A 109 -16.34 -4.86 -14.81
CA GLY A 109 -16.07 -6.27 -15.11
C GLY A 109 -14.59 -6.65 -15.04
N TRP A 110 -13.65 -5.69 -15.05
CA TRP A 110 -12.23 -5.99 -14.78
C TRP A 110 -12.00 -6.27 -13.30
N LEU A 111 -12.63 -5.48 -12.43
CA LEU A 111 -12.51 -5.55 -10.98
C LEU A 111 -13.23 -6.78 -10.39
N GLU A 112 -14.43 -7.09 -10.89
CA GLU A 112 -15.21 -8.25 -10.44
C GLU A 112 -14.53 -9.59 -10.76
N ARG A 113 -13.56 -9.60 -11.68
CA ARG A 113 -12.79 -10.78 -12.07
C ARG A 113 -11.52 -10.98 -11.24
N THR A 114 -11.12 -10.00 -10.44
CA THR A 114 -9.92 -10.10 -9.60
C THR A 114 -10.09 -11.24 -8.58
N PRO A 115 -9.23 -12.29 -8.59
CA PRO A 115 -9.40 -13.46 -7.73
C PRO A 115 -9.47 -13.12 -6.23
N THR A 116 -8.58 -12.24 -5.76
CA THR A 116 -8.56 -11.77 -4.36
C THR A 116 -9.82 -11.01 -3.96
N TYR A 117 -10.53 -10.39 -4.90
CA TYR A 117 -11.85 -9.79 -4.62
C TYR A 117 -12.90 -10.88 -4.44
N LYS A 118 -12.91 -11.90 -5.32
CA LYS A 118 -13.84 -13.04 -5.22
C LYS A 118 -13.67 -13.82 -3.92
N GLU A 119 -12.42 -14.12 -3.54
CA GLU A 119 -12.12 -14.82 -2.28
C GLU A 119 -12.66 -14.04 -1.07
N LYS A 120 -12.43 -12.72 -1.00
CA LYS A 120 -12.95 -11.89 0.09
C LYS A 120 -14.47 -11.78 0.11
N LYS A 121 -15.09 -11.79 -1.08
CA LYS A 121 -16.55 -11.81 -1.23
C LYS A 121 -17.18 -13.10 -0.73
N ASP A 122 -16.54 -14.22 -1.05
CA ASP A 122 -16.99 -15.53 -0.61
C ASP A 122 -16.82 -15.67 0.91
N ASP A 123 -15.69 -15.22 1.48
CA ASP A 123 -15.44 -15.17 2.93
C ASP A 123 -16.46 -14.30 3.68
N SER A 124 -16.97 -13.24 3.02
CA SER A 124 -17.96 -12.33 3.58
C SER A 124 -19.41 -12.83 3.46
N GLY A 125 -19.62 -14.07 3.00
CA GLY A 125 -20.93 -14.71 2.93
C GLY A 125 -21.82 -14.22 1.78
N GLY A 126 -21.24 -13.62 0.73
CA GLY A 126 -21.92 -13.29 -0.53
C GLY A 126 -23.03 -12.23 -0.45
N ALA A 127 -23.15 -11.49 0.65
CA ALA A 127 -24.19 -10.48 0.83
C ALA A 127 -23.89 -9.18 0.04
N GLU A 128 -24.94 -8.40 -0.27
CA GLU A 128 -24.94 -7.01 -0.79
C GLU A 128 -24.15 -5.97 0.05
N ARG A 129 -23.26 -6.40 0.96
CA ARG A 129 -22.65 -5.59 2.02
C ARG A 129 -21.20 -5.16 1.75
N GLU A 130 -20.61 -5.54 0.62
CA GLU A 130 -19.23 -5.12 0.33
C GLU A 130 -19.17 -3.66 -0.08
N ALA A 131 -18.37 -2.88 0.64
CA ALA A 131 -18.13 -1.48 0.30
C ALA A 131 -17.44 -1.39 -1.07
N TYR A 132 -17.83 -0.38 -1.86
CA TYR A 132 -17.18 -0.06 -3.14
C TYR A 132 -15.66 0.04 -3.02
N GLY A 133 -15.14 0.54 -1.89
CA GLY A 133 -13.69 0.63 -1.65
C GLY A 133 -12.97 -0.72 -1.74
N LEU A 134 -13.62 -1.82 -1.37
CA LEU A 134 -13.06 -3.17 -1.52
C LEU A 134 -13.06 -3.65 -2.98
N LEU A 135 -14.05 -3.26 -3.79
CA LEU A 135 -14.01 -3.54 -5.23
C LEU A 135 -12.97 -2.65 -5.94
N GLY A 136 -12.85 -1.39 -5.50
CA GLY A 136 -12.01 -0.36 -6.10
C GLY A 136 -10.54 -0.39 -5.65
N TYR A 137 -10.16 -1.19 -4.64
CA TYR A 137 -8.78 -1.22 -4.14
C TYR A 137 -7.73 -1.47 -5.24
N PRO A 138 -7.94 -2.32 -6.27
CA PRO A 138 -6.92 -2.52 -7.31
C PRO A 138 -6.68 -1.25 -8.15
N VAL A 139 -7.68 -0.39 -8.28
CA VAL A 139 -7.56 0.90 -8.96
C VAL A 139 -6.73 1.86 -8.12
N LEU A 140 -6.98 1.92 -6.81
CA LEU A 140 -6.16 2.69 -5.88
C LEU A 140 -4.70 2.19 -5.88
N GLN A 141 -4.48 0.88 -5.87
CA GLN A 141 -3.14 0.28 -5.94
C GLN A 141 -2.42 0.61 -7.25
N THR A 142 -3.16 0.67 -8.36
CA THR A 142 -2.60 1.09 -9.66
C THR A 142 -2.14 2.55 -9.61
N VAL A 143 -2.94 3.42 -9.02
CA VAL A 143 -2.58 4.83 -8.82
C VAL A 143 -1.36 4.97 -7.92
N ASP A 144 -1.33 4.23 -6.81
CA ASP A 144 -0.19 4.23 -5.90
C ASP A 144 1.12 3.96 -6.65
N ILE A 145 1.13 2.94 -7.52
CA ILE A 145 2.30 2.55 -8.31
C ILE A 145 2.68 3.62 -9.34
N LEU A 146 1.70 4.17 -10.07
CA LEU A 146 1.98 5.08 -11.19
C LEU A 146 2.41 6.49 -10.77
N LEU A 147 2.18 6.88 -9.52
CA LEU A 147 2.62 8.18 -9.00
C LEU A 147 4.14 8.25 -8.74
N TYR A 148 4.86 7.14 -8.77
CA TYR A 148 6.30 7.04 -8.47
C TYR A 148 7.10 6.41 -9.61
#